data_AF-A0A242CGC4-F1
#
_entry.id   AF-A0A242CGC4-F1
#
_cell.length_a   1.000
_cell.length_b   1.000
_cell.length_c   1.000
_cell.angle_alpha   90.00
_cell.angle_beta   90.00
_cell.angle_gamma   90.00
#
_symmetry.space_group_name_H-M   'P 1'
#
loop_
_entity.id
_entity.type
_entity.pdbx_description
1 polymer ?
#
loop_
_entity_poly.entity_id
_entity_poly.type
_entity_poly.pdbx_seq_one_letter_code
_entity_poly.pdbx_strand_id
1 'polypeptide(L)'
;MAQEDILNGAVLLEHLGLWVKQNGSIFKRLPNGKIKEMNILKLKSTSRTYKFVNHAIDGVQKRFYQHRLIAEAFLPNPHNYKIAELIDGNSDNISLNNIRWVSASYIRAKGSMTYEENSIICKKCGKRNHKSLKSCQICEKNKLDFERRLNKSVEILSYRKTECQLINLVSLRPKTRQYFELYLQGLSITNIANQGNTTTSNVSGIISSYVSKSLQDNPLNFGDQMSSKVVENGKLVLFEDGSCFKILNNGDLVPAIMSIEGESDGLPITAVTRRGKKKIVYLHKLYAKTFIPNPKKYKHVQILDNNPFNIVKENLRWVSQDVPWVEDNLSDRASCPKCKTNCLEDDLCPLCEKKRILLESEENRRKKKIANRLKKCANLNILLLKKRPKEIFSLYLQGFTYNEIAEKMDSSSQNICNVIRHNIKKQSAA
;
A
#
# COMPACT_ATOMS: atom_id res chain seq x y z
N MET A 1 68.12 42.52 -18.78
CA MET A 1 66.78 42.60 -19.40
C MET A 1 65.79 42.68 -18.26
N ALA A 2 65.16 43.84 -18.13
CA ALA A 2 64.51 44.27 -16.90
C ALA A 2 63.22 43.48 -16.69
N GLN A 3 62.83 43.24 -15.43
CA GLN A 3 61.55 42.59 -15.10
C GLN A 3 60.34 43.33 -15.71
N GLU A 4 60.51 44.60 -16.10
CA GLU A 4 59.52 45.43 -16.80
C GLU A 4 59.24 44.95 -18.23
N ASP A 5 60.22 44.36 -18.93
CA ASP A 5 60.04 43.81 -20.30
C ASP A 5 58.99 42.67 -20.32
N ILE A 6 58.89 41.92 -19.21
CA ILE A 6 57.94 40.81 -19.05
C ILE A 6 56.49 41.32 -19.05
N LEU A 7 56.25 42.54 -18.56
CA LEU A 7 54.92 43.15 -18.51
C LEU A 7 54.60 43.97 -19.76
N ASN A 8 55.47 44.00 -20.76
CA ASN A 8 55.19 44.71 -22.00
C ASN A 8 53.85 44.22 -22.62
N GLY A 9 52.96 45.17 -22.92
CA GLY A 9 51.61 44.93 -23.42
C GLY A 9 50.60 44.41 -22.38
N ALA A 10 50.94 44.42 -21.09
CA ALA A 10 50.02 44.05 -20.00
C ALA A 10 49.35 45.28 -19.39
N VAL A 11 48.07 45.15 -19.03
CA VAL A 11 47.28 46.17 -18.32
C VAL A 11 47.16 45.79 -16.85
N LEU A 12 47.36 46.74 -15.95
CA LEU A 12 47.20 46.54 -14.50
C LEU A 12 45.72 46.72 -14.12
N LEU A 13 45.13 45.67 -13.54
CA LEU A 13 43.85 45.75 -12.85
C LEU A 13 44.12 46.12 -11.38
N GLU A 14 44.12 47.42 -11.07
CA GLU A 14 44.55 47.96 -9.77
C GLU A 14 43.81 47.34 -8.58
N HIS A 15 42.48 47.22 -8.69
CA HIS A 15 41.64 46.64 -7.64
C HIS A 15 41.90 45.13 -7.39
N LEU A 16 42.67 44.46 -8.24
CA LEU A 16 43.09 43.06 -8.07
C LEU A 16 44.61 42.93 -7.89
N GLY A 17 45.40 43.97 -8.17
CA GLY A 17 46.87 43.87 -8.20
C GLY A 17 47.40 42.85 -9.23
N LEU A 18 46.69 42.67 -10.36
CA LEU A 18 47.03 41.70 -11.41
C LEU A 18 47.34 42.41 -12.73
N TRP A 19 48.39 41.97 -13.41
CA TRP A 19 48.70 42.39 -14.79
C TRP A 19 48.16 41.36 -15.76
N VAL A 20 47.43 41.81 -16.79
CA VAL A 20 46.76 40.94 -17.75
C VAL A 20 47.22 41.29 -19.16
N LYS A 21 47.65 40.29 -19.93
CA LYS A 21 47.96 40.45 -21.37
C LYS A 21 46.80 39.99 -22.24
N GLN A 22 46.73 40.54 -23.46
CA GLN A 22 45.70 40.18 -24.44
C GLN A 22 45.74 38.69 -24.86
N ASN A 23 46.93 38.07 -24.83
CA ASN A 23 47.10 36.63 -25.07
C ASN A 23 46.62 35.74 -23.89
N GLY A 24 46.12 36.35 -22.80
CA GLY A 24 45.61 35.69 -21.61
C GLY A 24 46.61 35.33 -20.53
N SER A 25 47.89 35.70 -20.70
CA SER A 25 48.89 35.56 -19.63
C SER A 25 48.53 36.52 -18.49
N ILE A 26 48.57 36.05 -17.25
CA ILE A 26 48.21 36.83 -16.06
C ILE A 26 49.39 36.79 -15.10
N PHE A 27 49.80 37.95 -14.59
CA PHE A 27 50.94 38.08 -13.69
C PHE A 27 50.53 38.76 -12.39
N LYS A 28 51.24 38.44 -11.32
CA LYS A 28 51.13 39.14 -10.02
C LYS A 28 52.50 39.55 -9.53
N ARG A 29 52.55 40.63 -8.75
CA ARG A 29 53.75 41.04 -8.02
C ARG A 29 53.75 40.38 -6.65
N LEU A 30 54.86 39.75 -6.30
CA LEU A 30 55.06 39.13 -5.00
C LEU A 30 55.55 40.18 -3.97
N PRO A 31 55.42 39.92 -2.66
CA PRO A 31 55.92 40.83 -1.62
C PRO A 31 57.41 41.15 -1.72
N ASN A 32 58.21 40.23 -2.27
CA ASN A 32 59.64 40.42 -2.53
C ASN A 32 59.93 41.22 -3.83
N GLY A 33 58.93 41.88 -4.39
CA GLY A 33 59.03 42.71 -5.59
C GLY A 33 59.05 41.96 -6.92
N LYS A 34 59.27 40.63 -6.93
CA LYS A 34 59.36 39.81 -8.16
C LYS A 34 58.00 39.64 -8.83
N ILE A 35 58.00 39.59 -10.16
CA ILE A 35 56.82 39.31 -10.97
C ILE A 35 56.71 37.80 -11.18
N LYS A 36 55.51 37.25 -10.97
CA LYS A 36 55.21 35.82 -11.15
C LYS A 36 54.03 35.65 -12.09
N GLU A 37 54.20 34.82 -13.12
CA GLU A 37 53.09 34.36 -13.95
C GLU A 37 52.18 33.41 -13.17
N MET A 38 50.88 33.59 -13.32
CA MET A 38 49.84 32.84 -12.65
C MET A 38 49.54 31.55 -13.41
N ASN A 39 49.43 30.44 -12.66
CA ASN A 39 48.99 29.18 -13.24
C ASN A 39 47.51 29.27 -13.64
N ILE A 40 47.24 29.10 -14.93
CA ILE A 40 45.88 29.03 -15.47
C ILE A 40 45.34 27.60 -15.25
N LEU A 41 44.30 27.50 -14.43
CA LEU A 41 43.62 26.26 -14.10
C LEU A 41 42.39 26.07 -15.00
N LYS A 42 41.98 24.81 -15.20
CA LYS A 42 40.78 24.45 -15.97
C LYS A 42 39.71 23.89 -15.05
N LEU A 43 38.49 24.44 -15.11
CA LEU A 43 37.30 23.90 -14.49
C LEU A 43 36.47 23.19 -15.56
N LYS A 44 36.36 21.86 -15.49
CA LYS A 44 35.45 21.11 -16.35
C LYS A 44 34.05 21.12 -15.74
N SER A 45 33.09 21.70 -16.46
CA SER A 45 31.66 21.50 -16.25
C SER A 45 31.14 20.47 -17.26
N THR A 46 29.92 19.98 -17.07
CA THR A 46 29.28 18.96 -17.92
C THR A 46 29.18 19.37 -19.40
N SER A 47 29.21 20.68 -19.70
CA SER A 47 29.05 21.21 -21.06
C SER A 47 30.11 22.23 -21.50
N ARG A 48 30.94 22.74 -20.58
CA ARG A 48 31.94 23.78 -20.87
C ARG A 48 33.17 23.62 -20.00
N THR A 49 34.33 23.95 -20.56
CA THR A 49 35.54 24.18 -19.77
C THR A 49 35.66 25.67 -19.51
N TYR A 50 36.08 26.06 -18.31
CA TYR A 50 36.41 27.45 -18.00
C TYR A 50 37.86 27.54 -17.52
N LYS A 51 38.62 28.51 -18.05
CA LYS A 51 39.96 28.83 -17.57
C LYS A 51 39.90 29.90 -16.48
N PHE A 52 40.63 29.69 -15.40
CA PHE A 52 40.64 30.60 -14.26
C PHE A 52 41.98 30.62 -13.54
N VAL A 53 42.20 31.65 -12.72
CA VAL A 53 43.30 31.72 -11.75
C VAL A 53 42.72 31.83 -10.34
N ASN A 54 43.44 31.28 -9.36
CA ASN A 54 43.14 31.52 -7.94
C ASN A 54 44.00 32.67 -7.44
N HIS A 55 43.38 33.71 -6.91
CA HIS A 55 44.08 34.87 -6.37
C HIS A 55 43.45 35.28 -5.04
N ALA A 56 44.29 35.53 -4.04
CA ALA A 56 43.85 35.94 -2.72
C ALA A 56 43.74 37.47 -2.65
N ILE A 57 42.58 37.95 -2.26
CA ILE A 57 42.33 39.37 -1.96
C ILE A 57 41.95 39.44 -0.50
N ASP A 58 42.66 40.27 0.27
CA ASP A 58 42.47 40.44 1.71
C ASP A 58 42.49 39.11 2.48
N GLY A 59 43.44 38.24 2.14
CA GLY A 59 43.58 36.91 2.75
C GLY A 59 42.57 35.86 2.28
N VAL A 60 41.56 36.22 1.47
CA VAL A 60 40.54 35.30 0.97
C VAL A 60 40.84 34.87 -0.45
N GLN A 61 41.07 33.56 -0.66
CA GLN A 61 41.22 32.97 -1.99
C GLN A 61 39.94 33.10 -2.80
N LYS A 62 40.02 33.75 -3.96
CA LYS A 62 38.92 33.91 -4.91
C LYS A 62 39.33 33.37 -6.29
N ARG A 63 38.32 32.92 -7.03
CA ARG A 63 38.46 32.44 -8.41
C ARG A 63 38.17 33.56 -9.39
N PHE A 64 39.10 33.83 -10.31
CA PHE A 64 38.93 34.80 -11.38
C PHE A 64 39.01 34.11 -12.74
N TYR A 65 37.97 34.25 -13.55
CA TYR A 65 37.95 33.66 -14.88
C TYR A 65 38.85 34.45 -15.84
N GLN A 66 39.66 33.72 -16.61
CA GLN A 66 40.66 34.31 -17.50
C GLN A 66 40.03 35.27 -18.53
N HIS A 67 38.97 34.85 -19.22
CA HIS A 67 38.28 35.68 -20.20
C HIS A 67 37.67 36.95 -19.59
N ARG A 68 37.26 36.93 -18.32
CA ARG A 68 36.72 38.11 -17.64
C ARG A 68 37.82 39.10 -17.30
N LEU A 69 38.98 38.63 -16.82
CA LEU A 69 40.14 39.50 -16.57
C LEU A 69 40.63 40.17 -17.87
N ILE A 70 40.62 39.45 -19.00
CA ILE A 70 40.92 40.01 -20.31
C ILE A 70 39.87 41.06 -20.71
N ALA A 71 38.57 40.77 -20.53
CA ALA A 71 37.51 41.73 -20.82
C ALA A 71 37.65 43.02 -20.01
N GLU A 72 37.97 42.89 -18.72
CA GLU A 72 38.12 44.01 -17.80
C GLU A 72 39.34 44.88 -18.12
N ALA A 73 40.42 44.28 -18.61
CA ALA A 73 41.63 44.98 -19.02
C ALA A 73 41.50 45.68 -20.39
N PHE A 74 40.78 45.09 -21.34
CA PHE A 74 40.87 45.47 -22.76
C PHE A 74 39.54 45.84 -23.44
N LEU A 75 38.38 45.62 -22.80
CA LEU A 75 37.07 45.94 -23.38
C LEU A 75 36.33 47.00 -22.54
N PRO A 76 35.77 48.05 -23.17
CA PRO A 76 34.97 49.03 -22.45
C PRO A 76 33.70 48.37 -21.88
N ASN A 77 33.33 48.76 -20.66
CA ASN A 77 32.12 48.28 -19.97
C ASN A 77 31.19 49.45 -19.61
N PRO A 78 30.60 50.15 -20.59
CA PRO A 78 29.82 51.37 -20.36
C PRO A 78 28.57 51.14 -19.50
N HIS A 79 28.07 49.90 -19.44
CA HIS A 79 26.88 49.52 -18.68
C HIS A 79 27.20 48.85 -17.33
N ASN A 80 28.48 48.77 -16.96
CA ASN A 80 28.94 48.15 -15.72
C ASN A 80 28.39 46.72 -15.50
N TYR A 81 28.36 45.92 -16.57
CA TYR A 81 27.91 44.53 -16.51
C TYR A 81 28.92 43.67 -15.76
N LYS A 82 28.41 42.74 -14.95
CA LYS A 82 29.24 41.86 -14.10
C LYS A 82 29.69 40.57 -14.79
N ILE A 83 29.12 40.25 -15.96
CA ILE A 83 29.32 38.96 -16.64
C ILE A 83 29.97 39.22 -18.00
N ALA A 84 31.14 38.62 -18.23
CA ALA A 84 31.74 38.49 -19.54
C ALA A 84 31.42 37.09 -20.08
N GLU A 85 30.93 37.00 -21.32
CA GLU A 85 30.61 35.75 -22.01
C GLU A 85 31.56 35.54 -23.18
N LEU A 86 31.97 34.29 -23.40
CA LEU A 86 32.61 33.84 -24.64
C LEU A 86 31.52 33.53 -25.69
N ILE A 87 31.54 34.22 -26.83
CA ILE A 87 30.48 34.16 -27.85
C ILE A 87 30.32 32.74 -28.39
N ASP A 88 31.44 32.09 -28.74
CA ASP A 88 31.47 30.71 -29.23
C ASP A 88 31.39 29.64 -28.12
N GLY A 89 31.49 30.04 -26.84
CA GLY A 89 31.54 29.14 -25.69
C GLY A 89 32.83 28.33 -25.52
N ASN A 90 33.86 28.57 -26.34
CA ASN A 90 35.15 27.88 -26.31
C ASN A 90 36.16 28.63 -25.42
N SER A 91 36.55 28.02 -24.29
CA SER A 91 37.52 28.61 -23.36
C SER A 91 38.96 28.68 -23.86
N ASP A 92 39.27 28.04 -24.98
CA ASP A 92 40.58 28.17 -25.62
C ASP A 92 40.65 29.39 -26.56
N ASN A 93 39.51 29.88 -27.07
CA ASN A 93 39.43 31.09 -27.88
C ASN A 93 39.17 32.32 -27.00
N ILE A 94 40.22 32.92 -26.43
CA ILE A 94 40.13 34.11 -25.57
C ILE A 94 40.38 35.43 -26.33
N SER A 95 40.21 35.43 -27.64
CA SER A 95 40.35 36.62 -28.49
C SER A 95 39.36 37.70 -28.06
N LEU A 96 39.75 38.98 -28.11
CA LEU A 96 38.87 40.10 -27.70
C LEU A 96 37.53 40.10 -28.46
N ASN A 97 37.55 39.78 -29.76
CA ASN A 97 36.35 39.69 -30.59
C ASN A 97 35.41 38.53 -30.20
N ASN A 98 35.87 37.57 -29.39
CA ASN A 98 35.08 36.46 -28.88
C ASN A 98 34.56 36.71 -27.46
N ILE A 99 34.86 37.85 -26.84
CA ILE A 99 34.43 38.18 -25.47
C ILE A 99 33.49 39.38 -25.51
N ARG A 100 32.38 39.30 -24.78
CA ARG A 100 31.44 40.43 -24.63
C ARG A 100 30.87 40.55 -23.23
N TRP A 101 30.60 41.77 -22.80
CA TRP A 101 29.87 42.05 -21.58
C TRP A 101 28.37 41.79 -21.78
N VAL A 102 27.74 41.06 -20.86
CA VAL A 102 26.32 40.70 -20.93
C VAL A 102 25.61 40.94 -19.60
N SER A 103 24.32 41.25 -19.68
CA SER A 103 23.46 41.44 -18.51
C SER A 103 23.01 40.10 -17.92
N ALA A 104 22.67 40.10 -16.62
CA ALA A 104 22.09 38.93 -15.98
C ALA A 104 20.72 38.55 -16.55
N SER A 105 19.95 39.51 -17.07
CA SER A 105 18.69 39.23 -17.78
C SER A 105 18.93 38.48 -19.09
N TYR A 106 19.94 38.89 -19.88
CA TYR A 106 20.33 38.19 -21.10
C TYR A 106 20.71 36.73 -20.83
N ILE A 107 21.58 36.48 -19.84
CA ILE A 107 21.99 35.11 -19.47
C ILE A 107 20.79 34.26 -19.03
N ARG A 108 19.87 34.83 -18.23
CA ARG A 108 18.63 34.13 -17.84
C ARG A 108 17.75 33.79 -19.04
N ALA A 109 17.55 34.74 -19.95
CA ALA A 109 16.77 34.53 -21.17
C ALA A 109 17.40 33.45 -22.07
N LYS A 110 18.72 33.51 -22.28
CA LYS A 110 19.48 32.48 -23.02
C LYS A 110 19.33 31.11 -22.36
N GLY A 111 19.41 31.04 -21.03
CA GLY A 111 19.13 29.83 -20.26
C GLY A 111 17.73 29.27 -20.50
N SER A 112 16.70 30.12 -20.46
CA SER A 112 15.31 29.73 -20.75
C SER A 112 15.13 29.21 -22.19
N MET A 113 15.71 29.88 -23.18
CA MET A 113 15.68 29.42 -24.59
C MET A 113 16.32 28.04 -24.72
N THR A 114 17.51 27.84 -24.14
CA THR A 114 18.18 26.52 -24.18
C THR A 114 17.38 25.44 -23.44
N TYR A 115 16.67 25.79 -22.38
CA TYR A 115 15.76 24.87 -21.70
C TYR A 115 14.60 24.46 -22.61
N GLU A 116 14.00 25.41 -23.33
CA GLU A 116 12.91 25.16 -24.27
C GLU A 116 13.37 24.28 -25.45
N GLU A 117 14.49 24.59 -26.09
CA GLU A 117 15.11 23.82 -27.18
C GLU A 117 15.48 22.38 -26.77
N ASN A 118 15.82 22.18 -25.50
CA ASN A 118 16.15 20.87 -24.94
C ASN A 118 14.98 20.20 -24.23
N SER A 119 13.79 20.78 -24.29
CA SER A 119 12.59 20.21 -23.70
C SER A 119 11.69 19.54 -24.74
N ILE A 120 11.00 18.49 -24.30
CA ILE A 120 9.91 17.86 -25.02
C ILE A 120 8.71 17.75 -24.08
N ILE A 121 7.50 17.94 -24.62
CA ILE A 121 6.27 17.73 -23.86
C ILE A 121 6.02 16.23 -23.71
N CYS A 122 5.93 15.76 -22.47
CA CYS A 122 5.60 14.38 -22.20
C CYS A 122 4.16 14.10 -22.64
N LYS A 123 3.98 13.15 -23.57
CA LYS A 123 2.64 12.71 -24.04
C LYS A 123 1.74 12.16 -22.94
N LYS A 124 2.31 11.69 -21.82
CA LYS A 124 1.56 11.09 -20.71
C LYS A 124 1.03 12.12 -19.70
N CYS A 125 1.84 13.11 -19.32
CA CYS A 125 1.45 14.09 -18.28
C CYS A 125 1.35 15.54 -18.76
N GLY A 126 1.69 15.82 -20.01
CA GLY A 126 1.69 17.16 -20.59
C GLY A 126 2.77 18.10 -20.05
N LYS A 127 3.67 17.62 -19.18
CA LYS A 127 4.76 18.43 -18.61
C LYS A 127 6.02 18.37 -19.47
N ARG A 128 6.81 19.45 -19.45
CA ARG A 128 8.13 19.51 -20.08
C ARG A 128 9.09 18.53 -19.42
N ASN A 129 9.85 17.82 -20.23
CA ASN A 129 10.92 16.91 -19.83
C ASN A 129 12.13 17.15 -20.72
N HIS A 130 13.33 16.83 -20.25
CA HIS A 130 14.52 16.96 -21.10
C HIS A 130 14.49 15.93 -22.24
N LYS A 131 14.81 16.35 -23.47
CA LYS A 131 14.69 15.53 -24.69
C LYS A 131 15.64 14.33 -24.71
N SER A 132 16.77 14.38 -23.99
CA SER A 132 17.73 13.26 -23.90
C SER A 132 17.31 12.16 -22.93
N LEU A 133 16.29 12.39 -22.09
CA LEU A 133 15.86 11.41 -21.11
C LEU A 133 15.01 10.33 -21.78
N LYS A 134 15.32 9.07 -21.51
CA LYS A 134 14.57 7.90 -21.99
C LYS A 134 13.14 7.85 -21.46
N SER A 135 12.91 8.40 -20.27
CA SER A 135 11.62 8.44 -19.57
C SER A 135 11.31 9.84 -19.04
N CYS A 136 10.02 10.12 -18.83
CA CYS A 136 9.61 11.34 -18.14
C CYS A 136 9.88 11.24 -16.64
N GLN A 137 10.79 12.05 -16.12
CA GLN A 137 11.15 12.06 -14.69
C GLN A 137 9.95 12.35 -13.78
N ILE A 138 9.04 13.23 -14.21
CA ILE A 138 7.82 13.54 -13.45
C ILE A 138 6.90 12.32 -13.40
N CYS A 139 6.69 11.64 -14.53
CA CYS A 139 5.87 10.42 -14.54
C CYS A 139 6.50 9.29 -13.74
N GLU A 140 7.83 9.17 -13.78
CA GLU A 140 8.58 8.17 -13.03
C GLU A 140 8.51 8.43 -11.54
N LYS A 141 8.72 9.69 -11.11
CA LYS A 141 8.49 10.12 -9.74
C LYS A 141 7.06 9.85 -9.30
N ASN A 142 6.07 10.24 -10.10
CA ASN A 142 4.65 10.01 -9.78
C ASN A 142 4.31 8.52 -9.65
N LYS A 143 4.95 7.67 -10.47
CA LYS A 143 4.80 6.20 -10.38
C LYS A 143 5.38 5.69 -9.05
N LEU A 144 6.60 6.09 -8.70
CA LEU A 144 7.25 5.71 -7.45
C LEU A 144 6.46 6.22 -6.22
N ASP A 145 5.98 7.46 -6.26
CA ASP A 145 5.16 8.04 -5.18
C ASP A 145 3.79 7.35 -5.06
N PHE A 146 3.23 6.85 -6.17
CA PHE A 146 2.03 6.02 -6.16
C PHE A 146 2.32 4.65 -5.53
N GLU A 147 3.38 3.96 -5.96
CA GLU A 147 3.77 2.64 -5.42
C GLU A 147 4.07 2.72 -3.93
N ARG A 148 4.79 3.76 -3.48
CA ARG A 148 5.05 4.01 -2.05
C ARG A 148 3.75 4.16 -1.25
N ARG A 149 2.78 4.92 -1.76
CA ARG A 149 1.48 5.13 -1.10
C ARG A 149 0.65 3.85 -1.06
N LEU A 150 0.61 3.11 -2.16
CA LEU A 150 -0.08 1.83 -2.24
C LEU A 150 0.48 0.83 -1.22
N ASN A 151 1.80 0.66 -1.17
CA ASN A 151 2.45 -0.25 -0.23
C ASN A 151 2.12 0.12 1.22
N LYS A 152 2.17 1.41 1.55
CA LYS A 152 1.78 1.91 2.88
C LYS A 152 0.32 1.60 3.20
N SER A 153 -0.60 1.80 2.26
CA SER A 153 -2.03 1.48 2.44
C SER A 153 -2.26 -0.01 2.67
N VAL A 154 -1.57 -0.87 1.91
CA VAL A 154 -1.62 -2.34 2.05
C VAL A 154 -1.11 -2.78 3.42
N GLU A 155 0.04 -2.28 3.84
CA GLU A 155 0.66 -2.60 5.13
C GLU A 155 -0.24 -2.20 6.31
N ILE A 156 -0.74 -0.96 6.30
CA ILE A 156 -1.67 -0.47 7.34
C ILE A 156 -2.92 -1.34 7.42
N LEU A 157 -3.53 -1.67 6.28
CA LEU A 157 -4.75 -2.49 6.28
C LEU A 157 -4.49 -3.93 6.72
N SER A 158 -3.37 -4.53 6.32
CA SER A 158 -2.96 -5.86 6.79
C SER A 158 -2.84 -5.88 8.31
N TYR A 159 -2.11 -4.92 8.88
CA TYR A 159 -1.93 -4.79 10.32
C TYR A 159 -3.25 -4.61 11.08
N ARG A 160 -4.10 -3.68 10.63
CA ARG A 160 -5.42 -3.42 11.26
C ARG A 160 -6.30 -4.65 11.32
N LYS A 161 -6.28 -5.45 10.25
CA LYS A 161 -7.08 -6.68 10.16
C LYS A 161 -6.57 -7.75 11.12
N THR A 162 -5.25 -7.93 11.19
CA THR A 162 -4.63 -8.82 12.16
C THR A 162 -4.99 -8.40 13.59
N GLU A 163 -4.80 -7.13 13.95
CA GLU A 163 -5.12 -6.61 15.30
C GLU A 163 -6.59 -6.77 15.70
N CYS A 164 -7.50 -6.53 14.76
CA CYS A 164 -8.94 -6.55 15.03
C CYS A 164 -9.58 -7.94 14.84
N GLN A 165 -8.82 -8.97 14.43
CA GLN A 165 -9.37 -10.28 14.06
C GLN A 165 -10.18 -10.93 15.19
N LEU A 166 -9.80 -10.68 16.44
CA LEU A 166 -10.43 -11.25 17.63
C LEU A 166 -11.60 -10.40 18.16
N ILE A 167 -11.82 -9.21 17.60
CA ILE A 167 -12.88 -8.31 18.03
C ILE A 167 -14.22 -8.78 17.46
N ASN A 168 -15.14 -9.18 18.35
CA ASN A 168 -16.49 -9.56 17.96
C ASN A 168 -17.35 -8.33 17.61
N LEU A 169 -17.25 -7.86 16.36
CA LEU A 169 -18.04 -6.74 15.82
C LEU A 169 -19.55 -6.92 16.06
N VAL A 170 -20.04 -8.17 16.00
CA VAL A 170 -21.27 -8.73 16.60
C VAL A 170 -21.90 -7.95 17.77
N SER A 171 -21.06 -7.87 18.79
CA SER A 171 -21.43 -7.48 20.14
C SER A 171 -21.24 -5.99 20.43
N LEU A 172 -20.65 -5.25 19.48
CA LEU A 172 -20.35 -3.84 19.64
C LEU A 172 -21.62 -3.00 19.51
N ARG A 173 -21.64 -1.84 20.19
CA ARG A 173 -22.67 -0.82 20.00
C ARG A 173 -22.66 -0.34 18.54
N PRO A 174 -23.81 0.04 17.95
CA PRO A 174 -23.91 0.38 16.53
C PRO A 174 -22.88 1.41 16.05
N LYS A 175 -22.71 2.50 16.80
CA LYS A 175 -21.75 3.57 16.46
C LYS A 175 -20.29 3.11 16.54
N THR A 176 -19.96 2.27 17.52
CA THR A 176 -18.61 1.68 17.65
C THR A 176 -18.33 0.67 16.56
N ARG A 177 -19.30 -0.20 16.24
CA ARG A 177 -19.23 -1.11 15.10
C ARG A 177 -18.94 -0.35 13.82
N GLN A 178 -19.68 0.73 13.55
CA GLN A 178 -19.48 1.56 12.37
C GLN A 178 -18.04 2.11 12.28
N TYR A 179 -17.45 2.55 13.40
CA TYR A 179 -16.06 3.00 13.41
C TYR A 179 -15.08 1.88 13.04
N PHE A 180 -15.26 0.68 13.59
CA PHE A 180 -14.42 -0.47 13.24
C PHE A 180 -14.61 -0.91 11.79
N GLU A 181 -15.83 -0.89 11.27
CA GLU A 181 -16.10 -1.20 9.86
C GLU A 181 -15.36 -0.22 8.96
N LEU A 182 -15.48 1.10 9.18
CA LEU A 182 -14.77 2.10 8.40
C LEU A 182 -13.24 1.99 8.58
N TYR A 183 -12.77 1.68 9.78
CA TYR A 183 -11.35 1.47 10.08
C TYR A 183 -10.76 0.28 9.33
N LEU A 184 -11.48 -0.84 9.29
CA LEU A 184 -11.11 -2.06 8.56
C LEU A 184 -11.30 -1.93 7.05
N GLN A 185 -12.13 -0.97 6.61
CA GLN A 185 -12.21 -0.55 5.21
C GLN A 185 -11.05 0.38 4.81
N GLY A 186 -10.19 0.77 5.75
CA GLY A 186 -8.96 1.52 5.47
C GLY A 186 -9.09 3.03 5.63
N LEU A 187 -10.23 3.54 6.12
CA LEU A 187 -10.37 4.97 6.36
C LEU A 187 -9.43 5.45 7.47
N SER A 188 -8.95 6.69 7.35
CA SER A 188 -8.17 7.33 8.41
C SER A 188 -9.06 7.60 9.62
N ILE A 189 -8.47 7.61 10.82
CA ILE A 189 -9.16 7.98 12.06
C ILE A 189 -9.85 9.35 11.91
N THR A 190 -9.20 10.28 11.20
CA THR A 190 -9.77 11.60 10.87
C THR A 190 -11.03 11.49 10.02
N ASN A 191 -11.01 10.70 8.94
CA ASN A 191 -12.18 10.53 8.09
C ASN A 191 -13.33 9.82 8.81
N ILE A 192 -13.01 8.84 9.67
CA ILE A 192 -13.99 8.15 10.52
C ILE A 192 -14.62 9.14 11.51
N ALA A 193 -13.80 9.99 12.14
CA ALA A 193 -14.28 11.01 13.07
C ALA A 193 -15.21 12.01 12.38
N ASN A 194 -14.84 12.47 11.19
CA ASN A 194 -15.66 13.37 10.37
C ASN A 194 -17.01 12.73 10.01
N GLN A 195 -17.02 11.47 9.52
CA GLN A 195 -18.27 10.78 9.21
C GLN A 195 -19.11 10.48 10.46
N GLY A 196 -18.47 10.27 11.60
CA GLY A 196 -19.10 10.01 12.88
C GLY A 196 -19.56 11.24 13.64
N ASN A 197 -19.39 12.45 13.08
CA ASN A 197 -19.58 13.75 13.74
C ASN A 197 -18.95 13.75 15.15
N THR A 198 -17.67 13.40 15.24
CA THR A 198 -16.93 13.28 16.50
C THR A 198 -15.47 13.72 16.34
N THR A 199 -14.68 13.67 17.42
CA THR A 199 -13.26 14.03 17.41
C THR A 199 -12.37 12.84 17.06
N THR A 200 -11.19 13.12 16.49
CA THR A 200 -10.17 12.10 16.18
C THR A 200 -9.68 11.39 17.44
N SER A 201 -9.49 12.13 18.53
CA SER A 201 -9.10 11.56 19.84
C SER A 201 -10.10 10.54 20.35
N ASN A 202 -11.40 10.80 20.17
CA ASN A 202 -12.45 9.88 20.59
C ASN A 202 -12.41 8.58 19.79
N VAL A 203 -12.34 8.66 18.45
CA VAL A 203 -12.25 7.47 17.59
C VAL A 203 -10.98 6.68 17.87
N SER A 204 -9.83 7.37 17.98
CA SER A 204 -8.54 6.75 18.30
C SER A 204 -8.57 6.04 19.66
N GLY A 205 -9.11 6.70 20.69
CA GLY A 205 -9.23 6.14 22.03
C GLY A 205 -10.12 4.91 22.07
N ILE A 206 -11.26 4.94 21.37
CA ILE A 206 -12.14 3.77 21.24
C ILE A 206 -11.39 2.62 20.57
N ILE A 207 -10.82 2.82 19.37
CA ILE A 207 -10.16 1.74 18.64
C ILE A 207 -9.01 1.16 19.48
N SER A 208 -8.14 2.02 20.01
CA SER A 208 -6.97 1.60 20.79
C SER A 208 -7.36 0.84 22.06
N SER A 209 -8.43 1.25 22.74
CA SER A 209 -8.91 0.57 23.95
C SER A 209 -9.38 -0.85 23.66
N TYR A 210 -10.16 -1.05 22.60
CA TYR A 210 -10.65 -2.37 22.22
C TYR A 210 -9.55 -3.27 21.69
N VAL A 211 -8.64 -2.74 20.86
CA VAL A 211 -7.49 -3.50 20.33
C VAL A 211 -6.57 -3.92 21.47
N SER A 212 -6.20 -2.99 22.37
CA SER A 212 -5.31 -3.29 23.51
C SER A 212 -5.90 -4.35 24.44
N LYS A 213 -7.20 -4.23 24.75
CA LYS A 213 -7.89 -5.25 25.55
C LYS A 213 -7.91 -6.62 24.87
N SER A 214 -8.19 -6.64 23.57
CA SER A 214 -8.19 -7.88 22.78
C SER A 214 -6.82 -8.55 22.77
N LEU A 215 -5.73 -7.78 22.65
CA LEU A 215 -4.35 -8.28 22.65
C LEU A 215 -3.89 -8.73 24.04
N GLN A 216 -4.39 -8.11 25.12
CA GLN A 216 -4.15 -8.58 26.49
C GLN A 216 -4.84 -9.92 26.74
N ASP A 217 -6.10 -10.05 26.32
CA ASP A 217 -6.87 -11.28 26.50
C ASP A 217 -6.35 -12.43 25.62
N ASN A 218 -5.74 -12.10 24.47
CA ASN A 218 -5.20 -13.06 23.49
C ASN A 218 -4.02 -12.43 22.71
N PRO A 219 -2.77 -12.63 23.15
CA PRO A 219 -1.61 -12.06 22.46
C PRO A 219 -1.43 -12.69 21.08
N LEU A 220 -1.51 -11.88 20.03
CA LEU A 220 -1.24 -12.29 18.65
C LEU A 220 0.27 -12.30 18.39
N ASN A 221 0.74 -13.30 17.65
CA ASN A 221 2.09 -13.29 17.11
C ASN A 221 2.13 -12.41 15.85
N PHE A 222 2.67 -11.20 15.97
CA PHE A 222 2.77 -10.25 14.86
C PHE A 222 3.82 -10.61 13.80
N GLY A 223 4.48 -11.77 13.92
CA GLY A 223 5.50 -12.23 12.99
C GLY A 223 5.02 -12.45 11.55
N ASP A 224 3.74 -12.79 11.37
CA ASP A 224 3.17 -13.07 10.04
C ASP A 224 2.12 -12.02 9.67
N GLN A 225 2.54 -10.98 8.94
CA GLN A 225 1.61 -10.04 8.30
C GLN A 225 0.72 -10.79 7.30
N MET A 226 -0.59 -10.51 7.31
CA MET A 226 -1.53 -11.12 6.37
C MET A 226 -1.09 -10.84 4.92
N SER A 227 -0.98 -11.89 4.11
CA SER A 227 -0.46 -11.76 2.75
C SER A 227 -1.48 -11.12 1.82
N SER A 228 -0.97 -10.42 0.80
CA SER A 228 -1.79 -9.74 -0.20
C SER A 228 -1.17 -9.80 -1.59
N LYS A 229 -2.02 -9.70 -2.62
CA LYS A 229 -1.60 -9.70 -4.04
C LYS A 229 -2.32 -8.62 -4.83
N VAL A 230 -1.55 -7.82 -5.56
CA VAL A 230 -2.05 -6.83 -6.51
C VAL A 230 -2.38 -7.53 -7.84
N VAL A 231 -3.61 -7.39 -8.30
CA VAL A 231 -4.13 -8.06 -9.51
C VAL A 231 -4.80 -7.08 -10.48
N GLU A 232 -5.27 -7.57 -11.62
CA GLU A 232 -6.00 -6.77 -12.63
C GLU A 232 -5.20 -5.53 -13.09
N ASN A 233 -3.91 -5.71 -13.40
CA ASN A 233 -3.00 -4.63 -13.83
C ASN A 233 -2.93 -3.46 -12.84
N GLY A 234 -2.92 -3.74 -11.54
CA GLY A 234 -2.80 -2.71 -10.51
C GLY A 234 -4.12 -1.99 -10.19
N LYS A 235 -5.26 -2.65 -10.43
CA LYS A 235 -6.58 -2.09 -10.11
C LYS A 235 -7.20 -2.66 -8.84
N LEU A 236 -6.82 -3.88 -8.45
CA LEU A 236 -7.36 -4.54 -7.27
C LEU A 236 -6.22 -5.07 -6.39
N VAL A 237 -6.46 -5.13 -5.08
CA VAL A 237 -5.66 -5.88 -4.10
C VAL A 237 -6.54 -6.94 -3.46
N LEU A 238 -6.05 -8.18 -3.41
CA LEU A 238 -6.67 -9.29 -2.70
C LEU A 238 -5.85 -9.65 -1.46
N PHE A 239 -6.52 -9.96 -0.36
CA PHE A 239 -5.89 -10.44 0.88
C PHE A 239 -6.25 -11.89 1.17
N GLU A 240 -5.44 -12.59 1.96
CA GLU A 240 -5.65 -14.01 2.34
C GLU A 240 -6.97 -14.28 3.08
N ASP A 241 -7.56 -13.28 3.72
CA ASP A 241 -8.86 -13.38 4.39
C ASP A 241 -10.08 -13.36 3.43
N GLY A 242 -9.85 -13.37 2.12
CA GLY A 242 -10.90 -13.29 1.10
C GLY A 242 -11.32 -11.86 0.75
N SER A 243 -10.81 -10.83 1.43
CA SER A 243 -11.19 -9.45 1.14
C SER A 243 -10.54 -8.91 -0.14
N CYS A 244 -11.25 -7.99 -0.79
CA CYS A 244 -10.86 -7.38 -2.06
C CYS A 244 -11.07 -5.87 -2.00
N PHE A 245 -10.06 -5.11 -2.43
CA PHE A 245 -10.06 -3.65 -2.46
C PHE A 245 -9.69 -3.11 -3.84
N LYS A 246 -10.36 -2.03 -4.27
CA LYS A 246 -10.00 -1.24 -5.45
C LYS A 246 -8.90 -0.26 -5.08
N ILE A 247 -7.92 -0.12 -5.97
CA ILE A 247 -6.84 0.85 -5.84
C ILE A 247 -7.27 2.16 -6.50
N LEU A 248 -7.35 3.23 -5.71
CA LEU A 248 -7.62 4.58 -6.19
C LEU A 248 -6.37 5.21 -6.83
N ASN A 249 -6.57 6.26 -7.63
CA ASN A 249 -5.47 6.94 -8.33
C ASN A 249 -4.42 7.56 -7.39
N ASN A 250 -4.78 7.81 -6.13
CA ASN A 250 -3.88 8.34 -5.10
C ASN A 250 -3.14 7.25 -4.32
N GLY A 251 -3.40 5.96 -4.58
CA GLY A 251 -2.82 4.82 -3.86
C GLY A 251 -3.64 4.31 -2.68
N ASP A 252 -4.79 4.93 -2.39
CA ASP A 252 -5.68 4.49 -1.31
C ASP A 252 -6.51 3.28 -1.75
N LEU A 253 -6.97 2.52 -0.76
CA LEU A 253 -7.75 1.31 -0.95
C LEU A 253 -9.20 1.56 -0.53
N VAL A 254 -10.15 1.10 -1.35
CA VAL A 254 -11.58 1.10 -1.02
C VAL A 254 -12.19 -0.28 -1.25
N PRO A 255 -13.18 -0.73 -0.46
CA PRO A 255 -13.79 -2.05 -0.64
C PRO A 255 -14.29 -2.26 -2.07
N ALA A 256 -13.95 -3.41 -2.66
CA ALA A 256 -14.25 -3.70 -4.05
C ALA A 256 -15.62 -4.38 -4.27
N ILE A 257 -16.21 -4.94 -3.21
CA ILE A 257 -17.41 -5.76 -3.28
C ILE A 257 -18.59 -4.87 -3.71
N MET A 258 -19.17 -5.15 -4.87
CA MET A 258 -20.43 -4.54 -5.28
C MET A 258 -21.60 -5.46 -4.91
N SER A 259 -22.72 -4.86 -4.53
CA SER A 259 -23.99 -5.53 -4.27
C SER A 259 -24.50 -6.28 -5.51
N ILE A 260 -25.29 -7.32 -5.22
CA ILE A 260 -26.03 -8.12 -6.18
C ILE A 260 -27.02 -7.21 -6.90
N GLU A 261 -26.70 -6.70 -8.09
CA GLU A 261 -27.70 -6.10 -8.97
C GLU A 261 -27.66 -6.85 -10.29
N GLY A 262 -28.79 -7.52 -10.59
CA GLY A 262 -29.24 -8.06 -11.88
C GLY A 262 -28.25 -8.94 -12.64
N GLU A 263 -28.64 -10.20 -12.93
CA GLU A 263 -27.97 -11.13 -13.88
C GLU A 263 -26.80 -11.99 -13.37
N SER A 264 -26.39 -11.88 -12.10
CA SER A 264 -25.45 -12.86 -11.52
C SER A 264 -26.18 -13.78 -10.54
N ASP A 265 -25.88 -15.09 -10.57
CA ASP A 265 -26.47 -16.15 -9.73
C ASP A 265 -26.18 -15.99 -8.21
N GLY A 266 -26.24 -14.77 -7.66
CA GLY A 266 -25.91 -14.44 -6.27
C GLY A 266 -24.41 -14.37 -5.95
N LEU A 267 -23.53 -14.45 -6.96
CA LEU A 267 -22.07 -14.48 -6.78
C LEU A 267 -21.48 -13.06 -6.65
N PRO A 268 -20.52 -12.82 -5.74
CA PRO A 268 -19.93 -11.51 -5.56
C PRO A 268 -19.06 -11.11 -6.75
N ILE A 269 -19.31 -9.90 -7.24
CA ILE A 269 -18.65 -9.34 -8.40
C ILE A 269 -18.03 -7.98 -8.08
N THR A 270 -17.07 -7.60 -8.93
CA THR A 270 -16.54 -6.25 -8.95
C THR A 270 -16.35 -5.76 -10.38
N ALA A 271 -16.50 -4.47 -10.60
CA ALA A 271 -16.25 -3.85 -11.89
C ALA A 271 -14.84 -3.25 -11.94
N VAL A 272 -14.07 -3.64 -12.95
CA VAL A 272 -12.76 -3.04 -13.28
C VAL A 272 -12.80 -2.40 -14.65
N THR A 273 -12.23 -1.21 -14.77
CA THR A 273 -12.13 -0.53 -16.07
C THR A 273 -10.89 -1.02 -16.81
N ARG A 274 -11.09 -1.69 -17.94
CA ARG A 274 -10.02 -2.11 -18.86
C ARG A 274 -10.18 -1.35 -20.17
N ARG A 275 -9.15 -0.59 -20.58
CA ARG A 275 -9.15 0.19 -21.85
C ARG A 275 -10.41 1.07 -22.00
N GLY A 276 -10.83 1.73 -20.93
CA GLY A 276 -12.01 2.60 -20.92
C GLY A 276 -13.37 1.87 -20.84
N LYS A 277 -13.42 0.54 -20.97
CA LYS A 277 -14.65 -0.26 -20.83
C LYS A 277 -14.73 -0.88 -19.44
N LYS A 278 -15.92 -0.84 -18.81
CA LYS A 278 -16.18 -1.56 -17.56
C LYS A 278 -16.28 -3.05 -17.86
N LYS A 279 -15.54 -3.87 -17.12
CA LYS A 279 -15.59 -5.33 -17.17
C LYS A 279 -15.96 -5.87 -15.80
N ILE A 280 -16.94 -6.76 -15.75
CA ILE A 280 -17.35 -7.46 -14.54
C ILE A 280 -16.36 -8.61 -14.28
N VAL A 281 -15.93 -8.73 -13.03
CA VAL A 281 -15.00 -9.76 -12.55
C VAL A 281 -15.65 -10.48 -11.37
N TYR A 282 -15.74 -11.80 -11.49
CA TYR A 282 -16.21 -12.68 -10.42
C TYR A 282 -15.11 -12.89 -9.38
N LEU A 283 -15.38 -12.51 -8.12
CA LEU A 283 -14.35 -12.49 -7.08
C LEU A 283 -13.84 -13.90 -6.75
N HIS A 284 -14.71 -14.90 -6.61
CA HIS A 284 -14.30 -16.30 -6.34
C HIS A 284 -13.33 -16.85 -7.41
N LYS A 285 -13.57 -16.57 -8.70
CA LYS A 285 -12.68 -17.00 -9.79
C LYS A 285 -11.35 -16.27 -9.74
N LEU A 286 -11.38 -14.96 -9.50
CA LEU A 286 -10.18 -14.14 -9.39
C LEU A 286 -9.31 -14.60 -8.20
N TYR A 287 -9.95 -14.90 -7.08
CA TYR A 287 -9.30 -15.37 -5.86
C TYR A 287 -8.62 -16.73 -6.05
N ALA A 288 -9.36 -17.71 -6.58
CA ALA A 288 -8.81 -19.03 -6.87
C ALA A 288 -7.62 -18.96 -7.85
N LYS A 289 -7.69 -18.13 -8.89
CA LYS A 289 -6.56 -17.89 -9.81
C LYS A 289 -5.33 -17.30 -9.13
N THR A 290 -5.52 -16.60 -8.01
CA THR A 290 -4.47 -15.85 -7.33
C THR A 290 -3.77 -16.67 -6.24
N PHE A 291 -4.52 -17.48 -5.51
CA PHE A 291 -4.02 -18.19 -4.31
C PHE A 291 -4.07 -19.72 -4.38
N ILE A 292 -4.77 -20.30 -5.37
CA ILE A 292 -4.95 -21.75 -5.47
C ILE A 292 -4.25 -22.27 -6.74
N PRO A 293 -3.20 -23.10 -6.61
CA PRO A 293 -2.58 -23.76 -7.75
C PRO A 293 -3.61 -24.51 -8.60
N ASN A 294 -3.49 -24.40 -9.92
CA ASN A 294 -4.35 -25.09 -10.87
C ASN A 294 -3.52 -25.93 -11.85
N PRO A 295 -2.80 -26.96 -11.39
CA PRO A 295 -1.92 -27.76 -12.25
C PRO A 295 -2.70 -28.48 -13.36
N LYS A 296 -3.95 -28.88 -13.06
CA LYS A 296 -4.84 -29.58 -14.00
C LYS A 296 -5.58 -28.64 -14.97
N LYS A 297 -5.35 -27.32 -14.90
CA LYS A 297 -5.94 -26.29 -15.79
C LYS A 297 -7.48 -26.32 -15.86
N TYR A 298 -8.12 -26.63 -14.75
CA TYR A 298 -9.57 -26.64 -14.60
C TYR A 298 -10.17 -25.24 -14.81
N LYS A 299 -11.37 -25.17 -15.41
CA LYS A 299 -11.99 -23.91 -15.82
C LYS A 299 -12.94 -23.33 -14.78
N HIS A 300 -13.48 -24.17 -13.90
CA HIS A 300 -14.53 -23.80 -12.95
C HIS A 300 -14.01 -23.81 -11.52
N VAL A 301 -14.59 -22.96 -10.67
CA VAL A 301 -14.27 -22.83 -9.26
C VAL A 301 -15.54 -23.07 -8.46
N GLN A 302 -15.50 -24.03 -7.55
CA GLN A 302 -16.61 -24.35 -6.66
C GLN A 302 -16.40 -23.72 -5.29
N ILE A 303 -17.48 -23.18 -4.72
CA ILE A 303 -17.57 -22.70 -3.33
C ILE A 303 -18.15 -23.84 -2.48
N LEU A 304 -17.46 -24.27 -1.43
CA LEU A 304 -17.80 -25.51 -0.70
C LEU A 304 -19.02 -25.36 0.22
N ASP A 305 -19.13 -24.23 0.92
CA ASP A 305 -20.21 -23.96 1.89
C ASP A 305 -21.49 -23.37 1.27
N ASN A 306 -21.53 -23.20 -0.06
CA ASN A 306 -22.59 -22.52 -0.80
C ASN A 306 -22.88 -21.08 -0.36
N ASN A 307 -22.02 -20.46 0.45
CA ASN A 307 -22.10 -19.04 0.76
C ASN A 307 -21.28 -18.25 -0.28
N PRO A 308 -21.91 -17.53 -1.21
CA PRO A 308 -21.21 -16.88 -2.30
C PRO A 308 -20.20 -15.82 -1.83
N PHE A 309 -20.37 -15.29 -0.62
CA PHE A 309 -19.47 -14.29 -0.02
C PHE A 309 -18.27 -14.89 0.71
N ASN A 310 -18.27 -16.19 1.00
CA ASN A 310 -17.15 -16.85 1.66
C ASN A 310 -16.12 -17.31 0.62
N ILE A 311 -15.25 -16.41 0.17
CA ILE A 311 -14.28 -16.69 -0.90
C ILE A 311 -12.86 -16.97 -0.38
N VAL A 312 -12.73 -17.40 0.87
CA VAL A 312 -11.44 -17.79 1.44
C VAL A 312 -10.88 -19.03 0.73
N LYS A 313 -9.55 -19.17 0.73
CA LYS A 313 -8.83 -20.24 0.01
C LYS A 313 -9.36 -21.63 0.36
N GLU A 314 -9.63 -21.88 1.63
CA GLU A 314 -10.09 -23.17 2.17
C GLU A 314 -11.51 -23.52 1.71
N ASN A 315 -12.29 -22.52 1.29
CA ASN A 315 -13.67 -22.68 0.85
C ASN A 315 -13.82 -22.72 -0.68
N LEU A 316 -12.70 -22.67 -1.43
CA LEU A 316 -12.69 -22.69 -2.89
C LEU A 316 -11.90 -23.89 -3.41
N ARG A 317 -12.38 -24.51 -4.50
CA ARG A 317 -11.61 -25.53 -5.24
C ARG A 317 -11.80 -25.45 -6.74
N TRP A 318 -10.77 -25.83 -7.49
CA TRP A 318 -10.83 -25.98 -8.94
C TRP A 318 -11.54 -27.28 -9.32
N VAL A 319 -12.45 -27.23 -10.30
CA VAL A 319 -13.20 -28.41 -10.78
C VAL A 319 -13.19 -28.49 -12.32
N SER A 320 -13.09 -29.71 -12.87
CA SER A 320 -13.17 -29.96 -14.32
C SER A 320 -14.57 -29.62 -14.84
N GLN A 321 -14.68 -29.36 -16.13
CA GLN A 321 -15.88 -28.89 -16.81
C GLN A 321 -17.03 -29.92 -16.82
N ASP A 322 -16.80 -31.12 -16.27
CA ASP A 322 -17.70 -32.27 -16.27
C ASP A 322 -18.42 -32.49 -14.92
N VAL A 323 -18.74 -31.42 -14.22
CA VAL A 323 -19.80 -31.50 -13.20
C VAL A 323 -20.84 -30.40 -13.41
N PRO A 324 -21.68 -30.50 -14.46
CA PRO A 324 -23.04 -30.00 -14.36
C PRO A 324 -23.78 -30.83 -13.29
N TRP A 325 -24.76 -30.21 -12.64
CA TRP A 325 -25.79 -30.95 -11.94
C TRP A 325 -26.40 -32.00 -12.91
N VAL A 326 -26.33 -33.27 -12.50
CA VAL A 326 -26.97 -34.50 -13.02
C VAL A 326 -27.60 -34.42 -14.43
N GLU A 327 -26.97 -35.07 -15.42
CA GLU A 327 -27.56 -36.10 -16.29
C GLU A 327 -26.46 -36.73 -17.18
N ASP A 328 -26.42 -38.08 -17.16
CA ASP A 328 -25.81 -39.05 -18.09
C ASP A 328 -24.30 -39.11 -18.37
N ASN A 329 -23.62 -40.04 -17.67
CA ASN A 329 -23.29 -41.37 -18.23
C ASN A 329 -22.64 -42.26 -17.15
N LEU A 330 -23.42 -43.24 -16.68
CA LEU A 330 -23.16 -44.15 -15.57
C LEU A 330 -22.75 -45.56 -16.08
N SER A 331 -21.60 -45.72 -16.74
CA SER A 331 -21.14 -47.07 -17.11
C SER A 331 -19.88 -47.56 -16.40
N ASP A 332 -18.88 -46.72 -16.09
CA ASP A 332 -17.53 -47.27 -15.79
C ASP A 332 -16.81 -46.70 -14.56
N ARG A 333 -17.46 -46.52 -13.39
CA ARG A 333 -16.78 -46.06 -12.16
C ARG A 333 -17.13 -46.86 -10.91
N ALA A 334 -16.15 -46.97 -10.00
CA ALA A 334 -16.26 -47.62 -8.69
C ALA A 334 -17.39 -47.01 -7.82
N SER A 335 -18.00 -47.81 -6.94
CA SER A 335 -19.20 -47.44 -6.17
C SER A 335 -18.88 -46.98 -4.74
N CYS A 336 -19.53 -45.90 -4.29
CA CYS A 336 -19.37 -45.32 -2.96
C CYS A 336 -19.64 -46.37 -1.86
N PRO A 337 -18.74 -46.54 -0.88
CA PRO A 337 -18.89 -47.56 0.16
C PRO A 337 -20.12 -47.37 1.07
N LYS A 338 -20.68 -46.15 1.12
CA LYS A 338 -21.83 -45.81 2.00
C LYS A 338 -23.19 -45.84 1.32
N CYS A 339 -23.28 -45.36 0.07
CA CYS A 339 -24.55 -45.25 -0.65
C CYS A 339 -24.59 -45.98 -1.99
N LYS A 340 -23.51 -46.68 -2.36
CA LYS A 340 -23.34 -47.47 -3.59
C LYS A 340 -23.50 -46.70 -4.90
N THR A 341 -23.49 -45.36 -4.85
CA THR A 341 -23.50 -44.49 -6.04
C THR A 341 -22.09 -44.38 -6.63
N ASN A 342 -21.97 -44.41 -7.96
CA ASN A 342 -20.68 -44.31 -8.65
C ASN A 342 -19.91 -43.04 -8.27
N CYS A 343 -18.66 -43.17 -7.84
CA CYS A 343 -17.76 -42.09 -7.44
C CYS A 343 -16.34 -42.32 -7.98
N LEU A 344 -15.50 -41.29 -7.89
CA LEU A 344 -14.10 -41.37 -8.27
C LEU A 344 -13.32 -42.00 -7.11
N GLU A 345 -12.91 -43.26 -7.28
CA GLU A 345 -12.09 -44.04 -6.33
C GLU A 345 -12.71 -44.20 -4.92
N ASP A 346 -12.03 -44.97 -4.06
CA ASP A 346 -12.48 -45.58 -2.79
C ASP A 346 -12.92 -44.61 -1.65
N ASP A 347 -13.23 -43.35 -1.99
CA ASP A 347 -13.67 -42.30 -1.09
C ASP A 347 -15.21 -42.15 -1.02
N LEU A 348 -15.70 -41.55 0.08
CA LEU A 348 -17.12 -41.20 0.22
C LEU A 348 -17.57 -40.26 -0.90
N CYS A 349 -18.72 -40.54 -1.53
CA CYS A 349 -19.26 -39.65 -2.56
C CYS A 349 -19.51 -38.22 -2.01
N PRO A 350 -19.50 -37.18 -2.86
CA PRO A 350 -19.67 -35.79 -2.41
C PRO A 350 -20.92 -35.53 -1.55
N LEU A 351 -22.01 -36.25 -1.80
CA LEU A 351 -23.24 -36.15 -0.99
C LEU A 351 -23.07 -36.81 0.39
N CYS A 352 -22.43 -37.97 0.45
CA CYS A 352 -22.12 -38.65 1.71
C CYS A 352 -21.09 -37.89 2.54
N GLU A 353 -20.12 -37.27 1.88
CA GLU A 353 -19.09 -36.45 2.51
C GLU A 353 -19.66 -35.13 3.04
N LYS A 354 -20.50 -34.45 2.24
CA LYS A 354 -21.28 -33.28 2.71
C LYS A 354 -22.15 -33.63 3.91
N LYS A 355 -22.82 -34.79 3.89
CA LYS A 355 -23.66 -35.26 5.01
C LYS A 355 -22.81 -35.56 6.26
N ARG A 356 -21.61 -36.14 6.10
CA ARG A 356 -20.64 -36.37 7.20
C ARG A 356 -20.20 -35.05 7.83
N ILE A 357 -19.75 -34.09 7.03
CA ILE A 357 -19.29 -32.78 7.48
C ILE A 357 -20.42 -32.00 8.19
N LEU A 358 -21.64 -32.02 7.64
CA LEU A 358 -22.80 -31.38 8.27
C LEU A 358 -23.09 -32.01 9.64
N LEU A 359 -23.12 -33.34 9.73
CA LEU A 359 -23.34 -34.06 10.99
C LEU A 359 -22.24 -33.76 12.02
N GLU A 360 -20.97 -33.73 11.62
CA GLU A 360 -19.84 -33.37 12.49
C GLU A 360 -19.95 -31.91 12.98
N SER A 361 -20.38 -30.98 12.11
CA SER A 361 -20.56 -29.58 12.48
C SER A 361 -21.71 -29.38 13.49
N GLU A 362 -22.80 -30.12 13.34
CA GLU A 362 -23.95 -30.10 14.26
C GLU A 362 -23.58 -30.73 15.61
N GLU A 363 -22.83 -31.83 15.59
CA GLU A 363 -22.32 -32.48 16.79
C GLU A 363 -21.38 -31.55 17.58
N ASN A 364 -20.48 -30.86 16.88
CA ASN A 364 -19.57 -29.89 17.49
C ASN A 364 -20.33 -28.69 18.09
N ARG A 365 -21.37 -28.19 17.43
CA ARG A 365 -22.27 -27.15 17.99
C ARG A 365 -22.98 -27.66 19.25
N ARG A 366 -23.43 -28.91 19.25
CA ARG A 366 -24.09 -29.56 20.41
C ARG A 366 -23.12 -29.72 21.58
N LYS A 367 -21.90 -30.21 21.34
CA LYS A 367 -20.82 -30.33 22.35
C LYS A 367 -20.50 -28.97 22.99
N LYS A 368 -20.36 -27.91 22.18
CA LYS A 368 -20.10 -26.54 22.67
C LYS A 368 -21.24 -25.98 23.53
N LYS A 369 -22.50 -26.25 23.16
CA LYS A 369 -23.67 -25.86 23.96
C LYS A 369 -23.70 -26.58 25.32
N ILE A 370 -23.43 -27.90 25.35
CA ILE A 370 -23.39 -28.69 26.59
C ILE A 370 -22.26 -28.20 27.51
N ALA A 371 -21.05 -27.97 26.97
CA ALA A 371 -19.93 -27.44 27.74
C ALA A 371 -20.26 -26.09 28.40
N ASN A 372 -20.96 -25.19 27.70
CA ASN A 372 -21.42 -23.92 28.26
C ASN A 372 -22.48 -24.09 29.36
N ARG A 373 -23.36 -25.09 29.25
CA ARG A 373 -24.36 -25.41 30.29
C ARG A 373 -23.70 -25.96 31.55
N LEU A 374 -22.72 -26.84 31.39
CA LEU A 374 -21.92 -27.38 32.50
C LEU A 374 -21.19 -26.26 33.26
N LYS A 375 -20.55 -25.33 32.54
CA LYS A 375 -19.93 -24.14 33.16
C LYS A 375 -20.93 -23.29 33.94
N LYS A 376 -22.14 -23.07 33.40
CA LYS A 376 -23.21 -22.31 34.08
C LYS A 376 -23.76 -23.00 35.33
N CYS A 377 -23.68 -24.32 35.40
CA CYS A 377 -24.18 -25.13 36.51
C CYS A 377 -23.04 -25.63 37.41
N ALA A 378 -21.81 -25.12 37.27
CA ALA A 378 -20.63 -25.64 37.95
C ALA A 378 -20.77 -25.65 39.48
N ASN A 379 -21.47 -24.66 40.04
CA ASN A 379 -21.68 -24.51 41.49
C ASN A 379 -23.04 -25.07 41.96
N LEU A 380 -23.80 -25.72 41.08
CA LEU A 380 -25.11 -26.28 41.42
C LEU A 380 -24.95 -27.74 41.88
N ASN A 381 -25.32 -28.03 43.12
CA ASN A 381 -25.39 -29.41 43.59
C ASN A 381 -26.74 -30.02 43.21
N ILE A 382 -26.75 -30.73 42.08
CA ILE A 382 -27.95 -31.37 41.49
C ILE A 382 -28.55 -32.43 42.43
N LEU A 383 -27.76 -33.05 43.31
CA LEU A 383 -28.25 -34.07 44.24
C LEU A 383 -29.18 -33.50 45.32
N LEU A 384 -29.04 -32.21 45.64
CA LEU A 384 -29.87 -31.51 46.63
C LEU A 384 -31.19 -30.99 46.04
N LEU A 385 -31.42 -31.16 44.74
CA LEU A 385 -32.64 -30.70 44.08
C LEU A 385 -33.80 -31.67 44.33
N LYS A 386 -35.01 -31.10 44.43
CA LYS A 386 -36.27 -31.87 44.43
C LYS A 386 -36.40 -32.70 43.14
N LYS A 387 -37.17 -33.78 43.19
CA LYS A 387 -37.34 -34.78 42.11
C LYS A 387 -37.54 -34.14 40.72
N ARG A 388 -38.51 -33.22 40.59
CA ARG A 388 -38.86 -32.60 39.30
C ARG A 388 -37.75 -31.69 38.73
N PRO A 389 -37.16 -30.73 39.48
CA PRO A 389 -35.98 -29.99 39.01
C PRO A 389 -34.79 -30.87 38.66
N LYS A 390 -34.53 -31.95 39.42
CA LYS A 390 -33.43 -32.88 39.16
C LYS A 390 -33.55 -33.54 37.79
N GLU A 391 -34.75 -33.99 37.42
CA GLU A 391 -35.06 -34.55 36.09
C GLU A 391 -34.88 -33.51 34.98
N ILE A 392 -35.31 -32.27 35.20
CA ILE A 392 -35.12 -31.15 34.26
C ILE A 392 -33.63 -30.87 34.02
N PHE A 393 -32.81 -30.80 35.07
CA PHE A 393 -31.37 -30.56 34.94
C PHE A 393 -30.65 -31.73 34.28
N SER A 394 -31.08 -32.97 34.51
CA SER A 394 -30.55 -34.15 33.83
C SER A 394 -30.72 -34.04 32.31
N LEU A 395 -31.93 -33.77 31.83
CA LEU A 395 -32.21 -33.58 30.41
C LEU A 395 -31.50 -32.32 29.85
N TYR A 396 -31.46 -31.23 30.63
CA TYR A 396 -30.79 -30.02 30.23
C TYR A 396 -29.27 -30.20 30.03
N LEU A 397 -28.61 -30.98 30.89
CA LEU A 397 -27.17 -31.25 30.77
C LEU A 397 -26.85 -32.30 29.70
N GLN A 398 -27.81 -33.15 29.34
CA GLN A 398 -27.72 -34.05 28.17
C GLN A 398 -27.90 -33.32 26.82
N GLY A 399 -28.18 -32.01 26.85
CA GLY A 399 -28.22 -31.17 25.66
C GLY A 399 -29.61 -30.90 25.09
N PHE A 400 -30.68 -31.38 25.72
CA PHE A 400 -32.06 -31.12 25.27
C PHE A 400 -32.40 -29.62 25.33
N THR A 401 -33.20 -29.12 24.39
CA THR A 401 -33.69 -27.74 24.37
C THR A 401 -34.82 -27.54 25.39
N TYR A 402 -35.16 -26.29 25.72
CA TYR A 402 -36.28 -26.04 26.65
C TYR A 402 -37.62 -26.54 26.10
N ASN A 403 -37.79 -26.54 24.77
CA ASN A 403 -39.00 -27.06 24.12
C ASN A 403 -39.05 -28.60 24.20
N GLU A 404 -37.94 -29.29 23.92
CA GLU A 404 -37.88 -30.76 24.02
C GLU A 404 -38.08 -31.26 25.45
N ILE A 405 -37.53 -30.54 26.44
CA ILE A 405 -37.76 -30.86 27.86
C ILE A 405 -39.21 -30.58 28.23
N ALA A 406 -39.78 -29.48 27.74
CA ALA A 406 -41.17 -29.12 27.97
C ALA A 406 -42.13 -30.20 27.44
N GLU A 407 -41.90 -30.70 26.23
CA GLU A 407 -42.66 -31.81 25.64
C GLU A 407 -42.53 -33.10 26.46
N LYS A 408 -41.31 -33.45 26.91
CA LYS A 408 -41.09 -34.65 27.72
C LYS A 408 -41.69 -34.59 29.13
N MET A 409 -41.83 -33.39 29.68
CA MET A 409 -42.23 -33.16 31.07
C MET A 409 -43.65 -32.61 31.21
N ASP A 410 -44.39 -32.59 30.10
CA ASP A 410 -45.74 -32.00 29.95
C ASP A 410 -45.82 -30.62 30.61
N SER A 411 -44.99 -29.70 30.11
CA SER A 411 -44.84 -28.35 30.67
C SER A 411 -44.57 -27.31 29.58
N SER A 412 -44.51 -26.03 29.94
CA SER A 412 -44.13 -24.97 28.99
C SER A 412 -42.62 -24.72 29.02
N SER A 413 -42.04 -24.38 27.87
CA SER A 413 -40.60 -24.09 27.74
C SER A 413 -40.18 -22.90 28.61
N GLN A 414 -41.08 -21.92 28.80
CA GLN A 414 -40.88 -20.80 29.72
C GLN A 414 -40.81 -21.27 31.17
N ASN A 415 -41.65 -22.22 31.59
CA ASN A 415 -41.60 -22.80 32.92
C ASN A 415 -40.29 -23.57 33.16
N ILE A 416 -39.86 -24.40 32.20
CA ILE A 416 -38.56 -25.09 32.25
C ILE A 416 -37.40 -24.10 32.42
N CYS A 417 -37.40 -23.04 31.62
CA CYS A 417 -36.38 -22.00 31.68
C CYS A 417 -36.35 -21.29 33.05
N ASN A 418 -37.52 -20.99 33.62
CA ASN A 418 -37.65 -20.36 34.93
C ASN A 418 -37.16 -21.27 36.06
N VAL A 419 -37.49 -22.56 36.04
CA VAL A 419 -37.00 -23.55 37.01
C VAL A 419 -35.47 -23.64 37.01
N ILE A 420 -34.85 -23.67 35.83
CA ILE A 420 -33.39 -23.72 35.70
C ILE A 420 -32.75 -22.44 36.26
N ARG A 421 -33.25 -21.26 35.86
CA ARG A 421 -32.72 -19.98 36.34
C ARG A 421 -32.88 -19.80 37.85
N HIS A 422 -34.03 -20.18 38.40
CA HIS A 422 -34.32 -20.05 39.82
C HIS A 422 -33.38 -20.91 40.67
N ASN A 423 -33.18 -22.18 40.30
CA ASN A 423 -32.32 -23.08 41.07
C ASN A 423 -30.84 -22.74 40.96
N ILE A 424 -30.36 -22.29 39.79
CA ILE A 424 -29.00 -21.77 39.65
C ILE A 424 -28.80 -20.57 40.58
N LYS A 425 -29.70 -19.57 40.53
CA LYS A 425 -29.59 -18.38 41.39
C LYS A 425 -29.67 -18.70 42.89
N LYS A 426 -30.59 -19.58 43.29
CA LYS A 426 -30.82 -19.93 44.69
C LYS A 426 -29.60 -20.58 45.35
N GLN A 427 -28.89 -21.47 44.64
CA GLN A 427 -27.67 -22.10 45.16
C GLN A 427 -26.39 -21.30 44.86
N SER A 428 -26.46 -20.24 44.05
CA SER A 428 -25.34 -19.29 43.91
C SER A 428 -25.31 -18.24 45.03
N ALA A 429 -26.41 -18.13 45.81
CA ALA A 429 -26.61 -17.17 46.89
C ALA A 429 -26.62 -17.80 48.29
N ALA A 430 -26.44 -19.13 48.36
CA ALA A 430 -26.23 -19.92 49.57
C ALA A 430 -24.81 -20.48 49.51
#